data_AF-A0A371MQJ3-F1
#
_entry.id   AF-A0A371MQJ3-F1
#
_cell.length_a   1.000
_cell.length_b   1.000
_cell.length_c   1.000
_cell.angle_alpha   90.00
_cell.angle_beta   90.00
_cell.angle_gamma   90.00
#
_symmetry.space_group_name_H-M   'P 1'
#
loop_
_entity.id
_entity.type
_entity.pdbx_description
1 polymer ?
#
loop_
_entity_poly.entity_id
_entity_poly.type
_entity_poly.pdbx_seq_one_letter_code
_entity_poly.pdbx_strand_id
1 'polypeptide(L)'
;YNPDILRAADEAHSAQEFSEMLDIPIATCYRRIEELTGAGLLELHDSVLSDEHRRTNVYRRDVDEIVISCDENELNVQVTERPEVKNKLDDVWRKISQE
;
A
#
# COMPACT_ATOMS: atom_id res chain seq x y z
N TYR A 1 10.61 8.12 -11.75
CA TYR A 1 9.75 7.60 -10.67
C TYR A 1 10.54 6.56 -9.91
N ASN A 2 10.62 6.67 -8.58
CA ASN A 2 11.37 5.73 -7.76
C ASN A 2 10.38 4.77 -7.07
N PRO A 3 10.49 3.44 -7.24
CA PRO A 3 9.55 2.47 -6.66
C PRO A 3 9.68 2.31 -5.12
N ASP A 4 10.44 3.16 -4.44
CA ASP A 4 10.68 3.03 -3.00
C ASP A 4 9.42 3.04 -2.13
N ILE A 5 8.37 3.76 -2.53
CA ILE A 5 7.10 3.72 -1.79
C ILE A 5 6.43 2.34 -1.90
N LEU A 6 6.53 1.67 -3.07
CA LEU A 6 6.04 0.30 -3.23
C LEU A 6 6.90 -0.68 -2.42
N ARG A 7 8.20 -0.45 -2.29
CA ARG A 7 9.06 -1.28 -1.43
C ARG A 7 8.73 -1.10 0.05
N ALA A 8 8.51 0.13 0.49
CA ALA A 8 8.16 0.45 1.87
C ALA A 8 6.75 -0.06 2.22
N ALA A 9 5.82 -0.05 1.26
CA ALA A 9 4.44 -0.46 1.46
C ALA A 9 4.23 -2.00 1.53
N ASP A 10 5.26 -2.78 1.88
CA ASP A 10 5.06 -4.19 2.18
C ASP A 10 4.18 -4.37 3.43
N GLU A 11 4.36 -3.48 4.41
CA GLU A 11 3.46 -3.25 5.54
C GLU A 11 2.61 -1.99 5.30
N ALA A 12 1.53 -1.83 6.07
CA ALA A 12 0.63 -0.69 5.92
C ALA A 12 1.23 0.55 6.59
N HIS A 13 1.37 1.65 5.84
CA HIS A 13 1.92 2.91 6.33
C HIS A 13 1.11 4.12 5.87
N SER A 14 1.08 5.14 6.72
CA SER A 14 0.51 6.44 6.42
C SER A 14 1.41 7.27 5.51
N ALA A 15 0.84 8.33 4.92
CA ALA A 15 1.61 9.29 4.14
C ALA A 15 2.75 9.95 4.94
N GLN A 16 2.55 10.12 6.25
CA GLN A 16 3.56 10.69 7.15
C GLN A 16 4.70 9.70 7.41
N GLU A 17 4.39 8.44 7.71
CA GLU A 17 5.42 7.40 7.85
C GLU A 17 6.22 7.22 6.56
N PHE A 18 5.59 7.24 5.38
CA PHE A 18 6.33 7.24 4.11
C PHE A 18 7.24 8.46 3.95
N SER A 19 6.78 9.64 4.39
CA SER A 19 7.55 10.89 4.33
C SER A 19 8.82 10.78 5.16
N GLU A 20 8.70 10.23 6.37
CA GLU A 20 9.79 10.02 7.32
C GLU A 20 10.74 8.92 6.86
N MET A 21 10.23 7.75 6.46
CA MET A 21 11.04 6.61 6.02
C MET A 21 11.83 6.89 4.74
N LEU A 22 11.23 7.62 3.79
CA LEU A 22 11.83 7.89 2.48
C LEU A 22 12.57 9.24 2.43
N ASP A 23 12.53 10.03 3.51
CA ASP A 23 13.09 11.39 3.59
C ASP A 23 12.64 12.28 2.41
N ILE A 24 11.33 12.27 2.14
CA ILE A 24 10.70 13.09 1.08
C ILE A 24 9.58 13.95 1.64
N PRO A 25 9.26 15.10 1.02
CA PRO A 25 8.16 15.94 1.50
C PRO A 25 6.82 15.22 1.51
N ILE A 26 6.01 15.41 2.54
CA ILE A 26 4.71 14.74 2.69
C ILE A 26 3.75 14.98 1.51
N ALA A 27 3.79 16.16 0.89
CA ALA A 27 3.03 16.44 -0.33
C ALA A 27 3.44 15.54 -1.51
N THR A 28 4.71 15.15 -1.57
CA THR A 28 5.21 14.17 -2.55
C THR A 28 4.69 12.77 -2.25
N CYS A 29 4.60 12.39 -0.97
CA CYS A 29 3.96 11.12 -0.57
C CYS A 29 2.51 11.07 -1.02
N TYR A 30 1.70 12.10 -0.73
CA TYR A 30 0.31 12.16 -1.15
C TYR A 30 0.14 12.00 -2.66
N ARG A 31 0.92 12.74 -3.46
CA ARG A 31 0.88 12.63 -4.92
C ARG A 31 1.22 11.21 -5.40
N ARG A 32 2.25 10.58 -4.82
CA ARG A 32 2.64 9.21 -5.20
C ARG A 32 1.60 8.18 -4.78
N ILE A 33 1.03 8.32 -3.58
CA ILE A 33 -0.05 7.45 -3.11
C ILE A 33 -1.24 7.54 -4.06
N GLU A 34 -1.64 8.75 -4.43
CA GLU A 34 -2.75 8.97 -5.38
C GLU A 34 -2.46 8.31 -6.74
N GLU A 35 -1.28 8.53 -7.31
CA GLU A 35 -0.88 7.94 -8.59
C GLU A 35 -0.86 6.40 -8.55
N LEU A 36 -0.29 5.82 -7.49
CA LEU A 36 -0.18 4.37 -7.34
C LEU A 36 -1.51 3.71 -7.01
N THR A 37 -2.36 4.38 -6.22
CA THR A 37 -3.73 3.92 -5.96
C THR A 37 -4.56 3.97 -7.24
N GLY A 38 -4.42 5.05 -8.03
CA GLY A 38 -5.05 5.16 -9.35
C GLY A 38 -4.58 4.10 -10.34
N ALA A 39 -3.36 3.58 -10.17
CA ALA A 39 -2.82 2.48 -10.95
C ALA A 39 -3.11 1.07 -10.38
N GLY A 40 -3.76 0.97 -9.21
CA GLY A 40 -4.04 -0.31 -8.54
C GLY A 40 -2.82 -0.99 -7.92
N LEU A 41 -1.72 -0.25 -7.69
CA LEU A 41 -0.48 -0.79 -7.09
C LEU A 41 -0.42 -0.58 -5.58
N LEU A 42 -1.23 0.35 -5.06
CA LEU A 42 -1.46 0.58 -3.64
C LEU A 42 -2.96 0.56 -3.37
N GLU A 43 -3.33 0.14 -2.16
CA GLU A 43 -4.68 0.22 -1.64
C GLU A 43 -4.73 0.98 -0.32
N LEU A 44 -5.88 1.58 -0.02
CA LEU A 44 -6.19 2.03 1.34
C LEU A 44 -6.48 0.79 2.19
N HIS A 45 -5.54 0.47 3.08
CA HIS A 45 -5.61 -0.75 3.89
C HIS A 45 -6.55 -0.57 5.09
N ASP A 46 -6.40 0.54 5.83
CA ASP A 46 -7.26 0.88 6.98
C ASP A 46 -7.17 2.38 7.33
N SER A 47 -7.96 2.81 8.32
CA SER A 47 -7.92 4.12 8.96
C SER A 47 -7.69 3.93 10.47
N VAL A 48 -6.44 4.04 10.90
CA VAL A 48 -5.99 3.78 12.28
C VAL A 48 -5.97 5.05 13.12
N LEU A 49 -6.09 4.91 14.44
CA LEU A 49 -5.90 6.04 15.35
C LEU A 49 -4.39 6.30 15.50
N SER A 50 -3.94 7.48 15.10
CA SER A 50 -2.56 7.91 15.32
C SER A 50 -2.32 8.31 16.78
N ASP A 51 -1.05 8.43 17.16
CA ASP A 51 -0.64 8.91 18.49
C ASP A 51 -1.20 10.31 18.82
N GLU A 52 -1.49 11.12 17.80
CA GLU A 52 -2.12 12.43 17.92
C GLU A 52 -3.66 12.38 18.05
N HIS A 53 -4.23 11.20 18.31
CA HIS A 53 -5.66 10.95 18.44
C HIS A 53 -6.48 11.33 17.18
N ARG A 54 -5.83 11.33 16.01
CA ARG A 54 -6.49 11.56 14.72
C ARG A 54 -6.59 10.25 13.97
N ARG A 55 -7.65 10.08 13.17
CA ARG A 55 -7.70 8.96 12.22
C ARG A 55 -6.80 9.25 11.04
N THR A 56 -5.90 8.32 10.76
CA THR A 56 -4.93 8.41 9.68
C THR A 56 -5.08 7.20 8.77
N ASN A 57 -5.17 7.45 7.47
CA ASN A 57 -5.22 6.42 6.46
C ASN A 57 -3.85 5.76 6.30
N VAL A 58 -3.82 4.44 6.30
CA VAL A 58 -2.63 3.63 6.03
C VAL A 58 -2.81 2.87 4.72
N TYR A 59 -1.74 2.78 3.95
CA TYR A 59 -1.74 2.24 2.60
C TYR A 59 -0.75 1.09 2.51
N ARG A 60 -1.10 0.08 1.71
CA ARG A 60 -0.28 -1.12 1.50
C ARG A 60 -0.25 -1.48 0.02
N ARG A 61 0.82 -2.13 -0.43
CA ARG A 61 0.88 -2.70 -1.79
C ARG A 61 0.05 -3.97 -1.88
N ASP A 62 -0.66 -4.09 -2.99
CA ASP A 62 -1.45 -5.28 -3.36
C ASP A 62 -0.76 -6.12 -4.44
N VAL A 63 0.50 -5.80 -4.75
CA VAL A 63 1.30 -6.46 -5.78
C VAL A 63 2.58 -7.00 -5.16
N ASP A 64 2.88 -8.27 -5.45
CA ASP A 64 4.13 -8.91 -5.05
C ASP A 64 5.22 -8.75 -6.12
N GLU A 65 4.85 -8.77 -7.40
CA GLU A 65 5.77 -8.66 -8.53
C GLU A 65 5.16 -7.90 -9.71
N ILE A 66 5.98 -7.08 -10.37
CA ILE A 66 5.66 -6.47 -11.67
C ILE A 66 6.80 -6.78 -12.63
N VAL A 67 6.50 -7.55 -13.68
CA VAL A 67 7.44 -7.86 -14.76
C VAL A 67 7.04 -7.06 -16.00
N ILE A 68 7.96 -6.22 -16.47
CA ILE A 68 7.81 -5.46 -17.71
C ILE A 68 8.79 -6.02 -18.73
N SER A 69 8.27 -6.61 -19.79
CA SER A 69 9.05 -7.13 -20.91
C SER A 69 8.82 -6.25 -22.14
N CYS A 70 9.92 -5.84 -22.76
CA CYS A 70 9.90 -5.05 -23.98
C CYS A 70 10.55 -5.87 -25.10
N ASP A 71 9.73 -6.35 -26.03
CA ASP A 71 10.18 -7.03 -27.23
C ASP A 71 10.11 -6.08 -28.44
N GLU A 72 10.58 -6.52 -29.62
CA GLU A 72 10.74 -5.65 -30.80
C GLU A 72 9.44 -4.91 -31.19
N ASN A 73 8.27 -5.49 -30.92
CA ASN A 73 6.97 -4.93 -31.28
C ASN A 73 5.94 -4.90 -30.13
N GLU A 74 6.26 -5.42 -28.94
CA GLU A 74 5.27 -5.63 -27.87
C GLU A 74 5.81 -5.21 -26.50
N LEU A 75 4.93 -4.54 -25.74
CA LEU A 75 5.13 -4.26 -24.32
C LEU A 75 4.22 -5.21 -23.53
N ASN A 76 4.81 -6.13 -22.78
CA ASN A 76 4.09 -7.05 -21.91
C ASN A 76 4.27 -6.62 -20.45
N VAL A 77 3.16 -6.48 -19.73
CA VAL A 77 3.16 -6.19 -18.30
C VAL A 77 2.45 -7.33 -17.58
N GLN A 78 3.17 -8.02 -16.71
CA GLN A 78 2.63 -9.05 -15.83
C GLN A 78 2.67 -8.54 -14.40
N VAL A 79 1.53 -8.63 -13.72
CA VAL A 79 1.40 -8.24 -12.32
C VAL A 79 1.01 -9.49 -11.55
N THR A 80 1.81 -9.83 -10.55
CA THR A 80 1.48 -10.87 -9.57
C THR A 80 0.90 -10.17 -8.35
N GLU A 81 -0.39 -10.37 -8.12
CA GLU A 81 -1.10 -9.85 -6.95
C GLU A 81 -0.59 -10.52 -5.67
N ARG A 82 -0.66 -9.77 -4.57
CA ARG A 82 -0.39 -10.30 -3.25
C ARG A 82 -1.50 -11.31 -2.90
N PRO A 83 -1.18 -12.54 -2.46
CA PRO A 83 -2.21 -13.47 -2.05
C PRO A 83 -2.96 -12.90 -0.84
N GLU A 84 -4.30 -12.90 -0.89
CA GLU A 84 -5.14 -12.60 0.28
C GLU A 84 -4.81 -13.59 1.39
N VAL A 85 -3.96 -13.19 2.33
CA VAL A 85 -3.91 -13.87 3.63
C VAL A 85 -5.20 -13.45 4.32
N LYS A 86 -6.27 -14.23 4.13
CA LYS A 86 -7.44 -14.20 5.02
C LYS A 86 -6.92 -14.55 6.40
N ASN A 87 -6.48 -13.53 7.14
CA ASN A 87 -6.14 -13.62 8.54
C ASN A 87 -7.43 -14.05 9.24
N LYS A 88 -7.58 -15.36 9.42
CA LYS A 88 -8.63 -16.00 10.22
C LYS A 88 -8.69 -15.44 11.65
N LEU A 89 -7.74 -14.60 12.06
CA LEU A 89 -7.71 -13.89 13.32
C LEU A 89 -8.59 -12.63 13.34
N ASP A 90 -8.67 -11.85 12.25
CA ASP A 90 -9.49 -10.63 12.21
C ASP A 90 -11.00 -10.93 12.25
N ASP A 91 -11.42 -12.00 11.56
CA ASP A 91 -12.81 -12.49 11.64
C ASP A 91 -13.15 -13.01 13.06
N VAL A 92 -12.18 -13.58 13.77
CA VAL A 92 -12.38 -14.12 15.12
C VAL A 92 -12.49 -12.99 16.15
N TRP A 93 -11.69 -11.92 16.02
CA TRP A 93 -11.79 -10.75 16.91
C TRP A 93 -13.09 -9.96 16.73
N ARG A 94 -13.61 -9.86 15.50
CA ARG A 94 -14.96 -9.29 15.25
C ARG A 94 -16.08 -10.11 15.88
N LYS A 95 -15.92 -11.44 15.99
CA LYS A 95 -16.94 -12.32 16.58
C LYS A 95 -16.95 -12.28 18.11
N ILE A 96 -15.80 -12.06 18.74
CA ILE A 96 -15.68 -11.97 20.21
C ILE A 96 -16.14 -10.60 20.73
N SER A 97 -16.03 -9.54 19.94
CA SER A 97 -16.40 -8.18 20.36
C SER A 97 -17.90 -7.86 20.22
N GLN A 98 -18.73 -8.85 19.86
CA GLN A 98 -20.19 -8.74 19.76
C GLN A 98 -20.95 -9.63 20.77
N GLU A 99 -20.26 -10.24 21.73
CA GLU A 99 -20.89 -10.93 22.88
C GLU A 99 -20.67 -10.18 24.20
#